data_AF-A0A330HWR8-F1
#
_entry.id   AF-A0A330HWR8-F1
#
_cell.length_a   1.000
_cell.length_b   1.000
_cell.length_c   1.000
_cell.angle_alpha   90.00
_cell.angle_beta   90.00
_cell.angle_gamma   90.00
#
_symmetry.space_group_name_H-M   'P 1'
#
loop_
_entity.id
_entity.type
_entity.pdbx_description
1 polymer ?
#
loop_
_entity_poly.entity_id
_entity_poly.type
_entity_poly.pdbx_seq_one_letter_code
_entity_poly.pdbx_strand_id
1 'polypeptide(L)'
;MDVAAEVPVAELTVQDLVASALSKFRAGDTVSTRAMLDAVRRSDPACDDSDDHLVEVIVMAAIGKTMGVVFDHRSPDERLPLPQGISLRA
;
A
#
# COMPACT_ATOMS: atom_id res chain seq x y z
N MET A 1 22.72 13.96 37.69
CA MET A 1 22.56 12.70 36.96
C MET A 1 21.28 12.86 36.16
N ASP A 2 21.41 13.15 34.86
CA ASP A 2 20.28 13.27 33.95
C ASP A 2 20.55 12.25 32.84
N VAL A 3 19.88 11.10 32.95
CA VAL A 3 19.93 10.05 31.92
C VAL A 3 18.86 10.45 30.92
N ALA A 4 19.27 11.13 29.86
CA ALA A 4 18.46 11.26 28.66
C ALA A 4 18.19 9.83 28.17
N ALA A 5 16.95 9.37 28.38
CA ALA A 5 16.49 8.11 27.85
C ALA A 5 16.46 8.24 26.32
N GLU A 6 17.47 7.71 25.65
CA GLU A 6 17.39 7.49 24.22
C GLU A 6 16.26 6.49 23.99
N VAL A 7 15.13 7.01 23.51
CA VAL A 7 14.01 6.16 23.06
C VAL A 7 14.56 5.41 21.86
N PRO A 8 14.63 4.06 21.90
CA PRO A 8 15.07 3.33 20.73
C PRO A 8 14.04 3.63 19.64
N VAL A 9 14.49 4.30 18.58
CA VAL A 9 13.71 4.43 17.35
C VAL A 9 13.68 3.01 16.79
N ALA A 10 12.64 2.27 17.16
CA ALA A 10 12.40 0.94 16.60
C ALA A 10 12.30 1.14 15.09
N GLU A 11 13.16 0.46 14.33
CA GLU A 11 12.99 0.34 12.89
C GLU A 11 11.59 -0.24 12.67
N LEU A 12 10.69 0.58 12.13
CA LEU A 12 9.33 0.15 11.84
C LEU A 12 9.40 -0.81 10.65
N THR A 13 8.84 -2.00 10.82
CA THR A 13 8.73 -2.93 9.70
C THR A 13 7.71 -2.43 8.69
N VAL A 14 7.79 -2.89 7.44
CA VAL A 14 6.76 -2.59 6.42
C VAL A 14 5.36 -2.96 6.91
N GLN A 15 5.24 -4.07 7.66
CA GLN A 15 3.97 -4.50 8.25
C GLN A 15 3.44 -3.47 9.23
N ASP A 16 4.31 -2.86 10.05
CA ASP A 16 3.92 -1.81 10.99
C ASP A 16 3.48 -0.53 10.26
N LEU A 17 4.19 -0.15 9.20
CA LEU A 17 3.84 1.00 8.37
C LEU A 17 2.48 0.81 7.68
N VAL A 18 2.23 -0.37 7.10
CA VAL A 18 0.95 -0.72 6.49
C VAL A 18 -0.16 -0.78 7.53
N ALA A 19 0.07 -1.39 8.69
CA ALA A 19 -0.90 -1.46 9.77
C ALA A 19 -1.28 -0.05 10.28
N SER A 20 -0.29 0.82 10.42
CA SER A 20 -0.45 2.24 10.79
C SER A 20 -1.24 2.99 9.73
N ALA A 21 -0.92 2.84 8.44
CA ALA A 21 -1.66 3.45 7.34
C ALA A 21 -3.14 3.01 7.32
N LEU A 22 -3.38 1.71 7.49
CA LEU A 22 -4.72 1.12 7.54
C LEU A 22 -5.48 1.38 8.84
N SER A 23 -4.86 1.94 9.88
CA SER A 23 -5.52 2.22 11.17
C SER A 23 -6.59 3.31 11.06
N LYS A 24 -6.49 4.16 10.03
CA LYS A 24 -7.40 5.28 9.76
C LYS A 24 -8.72 4.84 9.12
N PHE A 25 -8.78 3.60 8.64
CA PHE A 25 -9.93 3.03 7.94
C PHE A 25 -10.72 2.10 8.85
N ARG A 26 -12.00 1.88 8.53
CA ARG A 26 -12.92 0.99 9.23
C ARG A 26 -13.15 -0.29 8.43
N ALA A 27 -13.65 -1.32 9.11
CA ALA A 27 -14.13 -2.52 8.45
C ALA A 27 -15.20 -2.17 7.41
N GLY A 28 -15.14 -2.78 6.23
CA GLY A 28 -16.01 -2.46 5.09
C GLY A 28 -15.56 -1.27 4.24
N ASP A 29 -14.57 -0.49 4.67
CA ASP A 29 -13.99 0.56 3.82
C ASP A 29 -13.25 -0.07 2.63
N THR A 30 -13.09 0.72 1.57
CA THR A 30 -12.29 0.34 0.40
C THR A 30 -11.01 1.16 0.34
N VAL A 31 -9.88 0.50 0.15
CA VAL A 31 -8.56 1.13 0.04
C VAL A 31 -7.97 0.97 -1.35
N SER A 32 -7.29 2.02 -1.83
CA SER A 32 -6.55 2.02 -3.09
C SER A 32 -5.11 1.54 -2.84
N THR A 33 -4.63 0.63 -3.69
CA THR A 33 -3.23 0.18 -3.63
C THR A 33 -2.25 1.33 -3.89
N ARG A 34 -2.53 2.22 -4.85
CA ARG A 34 -1.69 3.40 -5.13
C ARG A 34 -1.62 4.33 -3.93
N ALA A 35 -2.77 4.66 -3.34
CA ALA A 35 -2.82 5.56 -2.19
C ALA A 35 -2.08 4.97 -0.97
N MET A 36 -2.11 3.64 -0.78
CA MET A 36 -1.37 3.00 0.29
C MET A 36 0.13 2.92 0.02
N LEU A 37 0.55 2.63 -1.22
CA LEU A 37 1.96 2.72 -1.61
C LEU A 37 2.51 4.12 -1.33
N ASP A 38 1.78 5.16 -1.75
CA ASP A 38 2.15 6.55 -1.49
C ASP A 38 2.23 6.85 0.02
N ALA A 39 1.36 6.25 0.83
CA ALA A 39 1.39 6.42 2.28
C ALA A 39 2.59 5.73 2.93
N VAL A 40 2.94 4.52 2.50
CA VAL A 40 4.10 3.78 3.00
C VAL A 40 5.38 4.50 2.60
N ARG A 41 5.57 4.84 1.32
CA ARG A 41 6.77 5.55 0.82
C ARG A 41 6.95 6.94 1.43
N ARG A 42 5.85 7.61 1.78
CA ARG A 42 5.93 8.89 2.50
C ARG A 42 6.37 8.71 3.95
N SER A 43 6.02 7.58 4.57
CA SER A 43 6.36 7.27 5.96
C SER A 43 7.78 6.74 6.08
N ASP A 44 8.24 5.97 5.08
CA ASP A 44 9.62 5.53 4.93
C ASP A 44 10.10 5.70 3.47
N PRO A 45 10.75 6.84 3.18
CA PRO A 45 11.32 7.09 1.86
C PRO A 45 12.52 6.20 1.50
N ALA A 46 13.12 5.52 2.49
CA ALA A 46 14.26 4.63 2.29
C ALA A 46 13.85 3.16 2.15
N CYS A 47 12.54 2.85 2.22
CA CYS A 47 12.02 1.53 1.95
C CYS A 47 12.40 1.11 0.52
N ASP A 48 13.15 0.02 0.38
CA ASP A 48 13.64 -0.52 -0.89
C ASP A 48 12.77 -1.67 -1.44
N ASP A 49 11.72 -2.07 -0.70
CA ASP A 49 10.81 -3.13 -1.13
C ASP A 49 10.13 -2.77 -2.45
N SER A 50 9.85 -3.77 -3.29
CA SER A 50 9.14 -3.54 -4.56
C SER A 50 7.67 -3.19 -4.31
N ASP A 51 7.05 -2.46 -5.24
CA ASP A 51 5.62 -2.15 -5.16
C ASP A 51 4.75 -3.41 -5.12
N ASP A 52 5.14 -4.47 -5.83
CA ASP A 52 4.46 -5.77 -5.77
C ASP A 52 4.50 -6.38 -4.35
N HIS A 53 5.65 -6.33 -3.68
CA HIS A 53 5.77 -6.83 -2.32
C HIS A 53 4.96 -5.99 -1.33
N LEU A 54 5.03 -4.66 -1.46
CA LEU A 54 4.23 -3.76 -0.64
C LEU A 54 2.72 -3.99 -0.86
N VAL A 55 2.28 -4.20 -2.10
CA VAL A 55 0.88 -4.51 -2.43
C VAL A 55 0.45 -5.83 -1.80
N GLU A 56 1.29 -6.86 -1.81
CA GLU A 56 1.00 -8.13 -1.14
C GLU A 56 0.73 -7.90 0.36
N VAL A 57 1.61 -7.17 1.04
CA VAL A 57 1.45 -6.85 2.47
C VAL A 57 0.18 -6.04 2.72
N ILE A 58 -0.11 -5.04 1.89
CA ILE A 58 -1.34 -4.23 1.97
C ILE A 58 -2.58 -5.10 1.84
N VAL A 59 -2.63 -5.99 0.85
CA VAL A 59 -3.77 -6.88 0.60
C VAL A 59 -3.99 -7.80 1.79
N MET A 60 -2.94 -8.44 2.29
CA MET A 60 -3.02 -9.35 3.44
C MET A 60 -3.55 -8.62 4.68
N ALA A 61 -3.06 -7.41 4.95
CA ALA A 61 -3.53 -6.61 6.09
C ALA A 61 -4.98 -6.12 5.93
N ALA A 62 -5.38 -5.73 4.71
CA ALA A 62 -6.74 -5.27 4.41
C ALA A 62 -7.77 -6.42 4.51
N ILE A 63 -7.43 -7.62 4.03
CA ILE A 63 -8.25 -8.83 4.17
C ILE A 63 -8.48 -9.14 5.66
N GLY A 64 -7.42 -9.11 6.47
CA GLY A 64 -7.52 -9.31 7.92
C GLY A 64 -8.45 -8.30 8.63
N LYS A 65 -8.68 -7.14 8.01
CA LYS A 65 -9.57 -6.08 8.49
C LYS A 65 -10.93 -6.03 7.79
N THR A 66 -11.28 -7.02 6.95
CA THR A 66 -12.53 -7.05 6.16
C THR A 66 -12.75 -5.80 5.30
N MET A 67 -11.66 -5.24 4.77
CA MET A 67 -11.69 -4.09 3.87
C MET A 67 -11.68 -4.56 2.40
N GLY A 68 -12.29 -3.77 1.52
CA GLY A 68 -12.14 -3.92 0.08
C GLY A 68 -10.80 -3.36 -0.40
N VAL A 69 -10.20 -3.97 -1.42
CA VAL A 69 -8.97 -3.47 -2.05
C VAL A 69 -9.20 -3.18 -3.52
N VAL A 70 -8.87 -1.97 -3.94
CA VAL A 70 -8.87 -1.54 -5.35
C VAL A 70 -7.45 -1.54 -5.88
N PHE A 71 -7.18 -2.41 -6.85
CA PHE A 71 -5.89 -2.51 -7.53
C PHE A 71 -5.77 -1.47 -8.64
N ASP A 72 -5.05 -0.38 -8.35
CA ASP A 72 -4.89 0.80 -9.20
C ASP A 72 -3.43 1.32 -9.28
N HIS A 73 -2.47 0.59 -8.71
CA HIS A 73 -1.06 0.97 -8.66
C HIS A 73 -0.35 0.86 -10.02
N ARG A 74 -0.73 -0.10 -10.88
CA ARG A 74 -0.09 -0.34 -12.19
C ARG A 74 0.05 0.92 -13.02
N SER A 75 1.21 1.08 -13.65
CA SER A 75 1.50 2.20 -14.53
C SER A 75 0.67 2.11 -15.82
N PRO A 76 0.42 3.23 -16.51
CA PRO A 76 -0.25 3.23 -17.82
C PRO A 76 0.46 2.35 -18.85
N ASP A 77 1.80 2.25 -18.77
CA ASP A 77 2.62 1.50 -19.72
C ASP A 77 2.54 -0.02 -19.51
N GLU A 78 2.19 -0.47 -18.30
CA GLU A 78 1.90 -1.88 -17.98
C GLU A 78 0.47 -2.28 -18.31
N ARG A 79 -0.39 -1.33 -18.70
CA ARG A 79 -1.70 -1.65 -19.26
C ARG A 79 -1.45 -2.14 -20.68
N LEU A 80 -1.57 -3.46 -20.89
CA LEU A 80 -1.60 -4.05 -22.22
C LEU A 80 -2.44 -3.14 -23.14
N PRO A 81 -1.91 -2.69 -24.29
CA PRO A 81 -2.73 -1.95 -25.23
C PRO A 81 -3.95 -2.82 -25.53
N LEU A 82 -5.15 -2.25 -25.34
CA LEU A 82 -6.37 -2.91 -25.79
C LEU A 82 -6.12 -3.34 -27.23
N PRO A 83 -6.42 -4.60 -27.61
CA PRO A 83 -6.25 -5.03 -28.99
C PRO A 83 -6.98 -4.04 -29.88
N GLN A 84 -6.21 -3.33 -30.72
CA GLN A 84 -6.69 -2.37 -31.69
C GLN A 84 -7.55 -3.14 -32.72
N GLY A 85 -8.81 -3.41 -32.38
CA GLY A 85 -9.63 -4.29 -33.21
C GLY A 85 -10.98 -4.72 -32.65
N ILE A 86 -11.32 -4.49 -31.38
CA ILE A 86 -12.69 -4.75 -30.91
C ILE A 86 -13.57 -3.55 -31.28
N SER A 87 -13.95 -3.49 -32.55
CA SER A 87 -15.08 -2.68 -33.00
C SER A 87 -16.35 -3.32 -32.45
N LEU A 88 -16.81 -2.89 -31.27
CA LEU A 88 -18.20 -3.11 -30.87
C LEU A 88 -19.09 -2.32 -31.83
N ARG A 89 -19.50 -2.96 -32.93
CA ARG A 89 -20.62 -2.48 -33.73
C ARG A 89 -21.89 -2.73 -32.92
N ALA A 90 -22.50 -1.64 -32.47
CA ALA A 90 -23.90 -1.62 -32.06
C ALA A 90 -24.82 -1.88 -33.25
#